data_AF-C7NF15-F1
#
_entry.id   AF-C7NF15-F1
#
_cell.length_a   1.000
_cell.length_b   1.000
_cell.length_c   1.000
_cell.angle_alpha   90.00
_cell.angle_beta   90.00
_cell.angle_gamma   90.00
#
_symmetry.space_group_name_H-M   'P 1'
#
loop_
_entity.id
_entity.type
_entity.pdbx_description
1 polymer ?
#
loop_
_entity_poly.entity_id
_entity_poly.type
_entity_poly.pdbx_seq_one_letter_code
_entity_poly.pdbx_strand_id
1 'polypeptide(L)'
;MRPPEPREGETGWWAAPLRDKRGPAIHPGEGLGDLALWWFPAVCFTVGFVMVLLHEVRFGILVMAVGSAGGAVARAIVPRRAAGGLALRSRGVDVAMWTLMAVLLWVMSRAIEL
;
A
#
# COMPACT_ATOMS: atom_id res chain seq x y z
N MET A 1 40.82 27.14 -38.67
CA MET A 1 40.98 25.94 -37.84
C MET A 1 39.58 25.43 -37.50
N ARG A 2 39.18 24.24 -37.99
CA ARG A 2 37.91 23.61 -37.60
C ARG A 2 38.09 22.92 -36.24
N PRO A 3 37.10 22.99 -35.33
CA PRO A 3 37.12 22.15 -34.12
C PRO A 3 37.10 20.67 -34.53
N PRO A 4 37.78 19.79 -33.77
CA PRO A 4 37.76 18.35 -34.04
C PRO A 4 36.34 17.80 -33.86
N GLU A 5 35.91 16.94 -34.78
CA GLU A 5 34.62 16.25 -34.64
C GLU A 5 34.68 15.24 -33.48
N PRO A 6 33.61 15.12 -32.69
CA PRO A 6 33.55 14.16 -31.60
C PRO A 6 33.57 12.73 -32.16
N ARG A 7 34.48 11.91 -31.64
CA ARG A 7 34.62 10.50 -32.05
C ARG A 7 33.37 9.72 -31.67
N GLU A 8 32.78 9.01 -32.65
CA GLU A 8 31.75 7.98 -32.43
C GLU A 8 32.27 6.95 -31.41
N GLY A 9 31.92 7.13 -30.14
CA GLY A 9 32.39 6.27 -29.05
C GLY A 9 32.56 6.95 -27.70
N GLU A 10 32.61 8.28 -27.64
CA GLU A 10 32.83 9.03 -26.39
C GLU A 10 31.54 9.47 -25.65
N THR A 11 30.37 9.04 -26.11
CA THR A 11 29.14 9.15 -25.31
C THR A 11 28.99 7.87 -24.49
N GLY A 12 29.71 7.83 -23.35
CA GLY A 12 29.57 6.77 -22.36
C GLY A 12 28.09 6.54 -22.01
N TRP A 13 27.76 5.31 -21.59
CA TRP A 13 26.37 4.88 -21.32
C TRP A 13 25.57 5.89 -20.47
N TRP A 14 26.27 6.69 -19.66
CA TRP A 14 25.77 7.76 -18.80
C TRP A 14 25.06 8.92 -19.53
N ALA A 15 25.28 9.10 -20.84
CA ALA A 15 24.64 10.15 -21.65
C ALA A 15 23.28 9.74 -22.23
N ALA A 16 22.83 8.51 -22.00
CA ALA A 16 21.44 8.17 -22.24
C ALA A 16 20.60 8.92 -21.20
N PRO A 17 19.61 9.75 -21.59
CA PRO A 17 18.62 10.20 -20.64
C PRO A 17 18.06 8.92 -19.98
N LEU A 18 18.00 8.88 -18.65
CA LEU A 18 17.26 7.88 -17.89
C LEU A 18 15.79 7.99 -18.31
N ARG A 19 15.51 7.45 -19.49
CA ARG A 19 14.23 7.44 -20.17
C ARG A 19 13.50 6.26 -19.58
N ASP A 20 13.14 6.39 -18.31
CA ASP A 20 12.08 5.60 -17.72
C ASP A 20 10.77 6.00 -18.42
N LYS A 21 10.56 5.39 -19.60
CA LYS A 21 9.40 5.64 -20.47
C LYS A 21 8.29 4.62 -20.27
N ARG A 22 8.17 4.05 -19.06
CA ARG A 22 7.10 3.08 -18.76
C ARG A 22 6.45 3.24 -17.38
N GLY A 23 6.68 4.35 -16.67
CA GLY A 23 5.89 4.72 -15.49
C GLY A 23 4.85 5.80 -15.85
N PRO A 24 3.57 5.68 -15.45
CA PRO A 24 2.64 6.80 -15.52
C PRO A 24 3.22 8.00 -14.74
N ALA A 25 2.96 9.22 -15.22
CA ALA A 25 3.36 10.43 -14.51
C ALA A 25 2.72 10.42 -13.11
N ILE A 26 3.55 10.34 -12.07
CA ILE A 26 3.08 10.41 -10.69
C ILE A 26 2.83 11.89 -10.39
N HIS A 27 1.58 12.33 -10.46
CA HIS A 27 1.21 13.68 -10.03
C HIS A 27 1.24 13.72 -8.49
N PRO A 28 2.08 14.55 -7.86
CA PRO A 28 2.22 14.60 -6.40
C PRO A 28 0.91 14.92 -5.66
N GLY A 29 -0.04 15.56 -6.33
CA GLY A 29 -1.34 15.94 -5.79
C GLY A 29 -2.45 14.89 -5.92
N GLU A 30 -2.30 13.87 -6.78
CA GLU A 30 -3.34 12.85 -7.02
C GLU A 30 -3.28 11.72 -5.98
N GLY A 31 -2.16 11.59 -5.25
CA GLY A 31 -1.97 10.55 -4.25
C GLY A 31 -2.99 10.59 -3.12
N LEU A 32 -3.43 11.77 -2.66
CA LEU A 32 -4.32 11.88 -1.50
C LEU A 32 -5.72 11.30 -1.76
N GLY A 33 -6.24 11.47 -2.98
CA GLY A 33 -7.54 10.93 -3.41
C GLY A 33 -7.49 9.43 -3.66
N ASP A 34 -6.42 8.95 -4.29
CA ASP A 34 -6.19 7.50 -4.49
C ASP A 34 -5.88 6.76 -3.17
N LEU A 35 -5.33 7.47 -2.17
CA LEU A 35 -5.08 6.97 -0.81
C LEU A 35 -6.29 7.13 0.13
N ALA A 36 -7.32 7.90 -0.25
CA ALA A 36 -8.51 8.16 0.57
C ALA A 36 -9.13 6.87 1.14
N LEU A 37 -9.25 5.84 0.31
CA LEU A 37 -9.79 4.54 0.71
C LEU A 37 -8.88 3.79 1.69
N TRP A 38 -7.57 3.98 1.57
CA TRP A 38 -6.56 3.32 2.42
C TRP A 38 -6.40 3.98 3.80
N TRP A 39 -6.92 5.19 3.97
CA TRP A 39 -7.02 5.82 5.29
C TRP A 39 -7.98 5.07 6.22
N PHE A 40 -9.02 4.42 5.70
CA PHE A 40 -9.95 3.65 6.52
C PHE A 40 -9.26 2.56 7.36
N PRO A 41 -8.55 1.58 6.76
CA PRO A 41 -7.85 0.58 7.54
C PRO A 41 -6.78 1.21 8.45
N ALA A 42 -6.06 2.24 7.98
CA ALA A 42 -5.06 2.93 8.81
C ALA A 42 -5.67 3.52 10.09
N VAL A 43 -6.81 4.22 9.98
CA VAL A 43 -7.54 4.78 11.12
C VAL A 43 -8.03 3.68 12.05
N CYS A 44 -8.59 2.58 11.51
CA CYS A 44 -8.99 1.44 12.34
C CYS A 44 -7.81 0.85 13.12
N PHE A 45 -6.63 0.71 12.51
CA PHE A 45 -5.43 0.25 13.20
C PHE A 45 -4.99 1.22 14.29
N THR A 46 -4.98 2.53 14.03
CA THR A 46 -4.62 3.54 15.02
C THR A 46 -5.60 3.55 16.20
N VAL A 47 -6.91 3.55 15.93
CA VAL A 47 -7.95 3.52 16.98
C VAL A 47 -7.87 2.23 17.80
N GLY A 48 -7.75 1.08 17.12
CA GLY A 48 -7.60 -0.21 17.79
C GLY A 48 -6.35 -0.25 18.67
N PHE A 49 -5.25 0.34 18.22
CA PHE A 49 -4.00 0.40 18.99
C PHE A 49 -4.16 1.26 20.25
N VAL A 50 -4.80 2.42 20.12
CA VAL A 50 -5.13 3.28 21.28
C VAL A 50 -6.02 2.54 22.28
N MET A 51 -7.01 1.79 21.83
CA MET A 51 -7.86 0.97 22.72
C MET A 51 -7.05 -0.09 23.48
N VAL A 52 -6.11 -0.77 22.80
CA VAL A 52 -5.21 -1.73 23.45
C VAL A 52 -4.36 -1.05 24.53
N LEU A 53 -3.85 0.16 24.27
CA LEU A 53 -3.11 0.95 25.27
C LEU A 53 -3.98 1.34 26.48
N LEU A 54 -5.28 1.50 26.27
CA LEU A 54 -6.26 1.77 27.33
C LEU A 54 -6.78 0.49 28.03
N HIS A 55 -6.11 -0.66 27.82
CA HIS A 55 -6.49 -1.98 28.34
C HIS A 55 -7.81 -2.55 27.79
N GLU A 56 -8.44 -1.91 26.82
CA GLU A 56 -9.63 -2.41 26.10
C GLU A 56 -9.22 -3.37 24.97
N VAL A 57 -8.46 -4.41 25.31
CA VAL A 57 -7.72 -5.26 24.35
C VAL A 57 -8.66 -5.95 23.36
N ARG A 58 -9.77 -6.53 23.84
CA ARG A 58 -10.73 -7.25 22.99
C ARG A 58 -11.40 -6.30 21.98
N PHE A 59 -11.84 -5.13 22.43
CA PHE A 59 -12.45 -4.14 21.54
C PHE A 59 -11.42 -3.56 20.55
N GLY A 60 -10.19 -3.28 21.01
CA GLY A 60 -9.13 -2.79 20.14
C GLY A 60 -8.79 -3.76 19.00
N ILE A 61 -8.67 -5.06 19.30
CA ILE A 61 -8.43 -6.09 18.28
C ILE A 61 -9.61 -6.24 17.33
N LEU A 62 -10.86 -6.14 17.82
CA LEU A 62 -12.05 -6.14 16.97
C LEU A 62 -12.05 -4.99 15.97
N VAL A 63 -11.69 -3.78 16.39
CA VAL A 63 -11.59 -2.61 15.50
C VAL A 63 -10.51 -2.83 14.43
N MET A 64 -9.35 -3.39 14.80
CA MET A 64 -8.32 -3.76 13.83
C MET A 64 -8.82 -4.82 12.83
N ALA A 65 -9.56 -5.83 13.30
CA ALA A 65 -10.12 -6.88 12.44
C ALA A 65 -11.11 -6.30 11.40
N VAL A 66 -11.97 -5.36 11.83
CA VAL A 66 -12.88 -4.63 10.92
C VAL A 66 -12.09 -3.80 9.90
N GLY A 67 -11.04 -3.11 10.34
CA GLY A 67 -10.12 -2.41 9.45
C GLY A 67 -9.51 -3.33 8.40
N SER A 68 -9.03 -4.50 8.82
CA SER A 68 -8.46 -5.50 7.90
C SER A 68 -9.49 -6.06 6.91
N ALA A 69 -10.71 -6.34 7.36
CA ALA A 69 -11.80 -6.78 6.48
C ALA A 69 -12.16 -5.70 5.45
N GLY A 70 -12.24 -4.44 5.89
CA GLY A 70 -12.44 -3.29 5.00
C GLY A 70 -11.30 -3.15 3.97
N GLY A 71 -10.06 -3.37 4.39
CA GLY A 71 -8.89 -3.42 3.49
C GLY A 71 -8.97 -4.54 2.45
N ALA A 72 -9.47 -5.73 2.83
CA ALA A 72 -9.69 -6.84 1.90
C ALA A 72 -10.74 -6.47 0.83
N VAL A 73 -11.87 -5.89 1.26
CA VAL A 73 -12.95 -5.43 0.37
C VAL A 73 -12.46 -4.32 -0.55
N ALA A 74 -11.77 -3.32 -0.01
CA ALA A 74 -11.14 -2.25 -0.78
C ALA A 74 -10.21 -2.82 -1.86
N ARG A 75 -9.37 -3.81 -1.52
CA ARG A 75 -8.48 -4.46 -2.49
C ARG A 75 -9.23 -5.31 -3.53
N ALA A 76 -10.33 -5.93 -3.13
CA ALA A 76 -11.18 -6.74 -3.99
C ALA A 76 -11.96 -5.89 -5.02
N ILE A 77 -12.19 -4.60 -4.74
CA ILE A 77 -12.95 -3.68 -5.62
C ILE A 77 -12.03 -2.74 -6.39
N VAL A 78 -10.94 -2.25 -5.80
CA VAL A 78 -10.05 -1.26 -6.43
C VAL A 78 -9.17 -1.88 -7.53
N PRO A 79 -9.15 -1.29 -8.75
CA PRO A 79 -8.27 -1.73 -9.83
C PRO A 79 -6.79 -1.55 -9.50
N ARG A 80 -5.92 -2.44 -10.01
CA ARG A 80 -4.45 -2.38 -9.79
C ARG A 80 -3.79 -1.03 -10.12
N ARG A 81 -4.41 -0.23 -11.01
CA ARG A 81 -3.89 1.07 -11.45
C ARG A 81 -4.05 2.18 -10.41
N ALA A 82 -5.07 2.13 -9.55
CA ALA A 82 -5.34 3.12 -8.51
C ALA A 82 -4.71 2.75 -7.15
N ALA A 83 -4.13 1.55 -7.03
CA ALA A 83 -3.50 1.08 -5.81
C ALA A 83 -1.98 1.37 -5.80
N GLY A 84 -1.57 2.55 -6.28
CA GLY A 84 -0.16 2.94 -6.49
C GLY A 84 0.80 2.43 -5.41
N GLY A 85 2.00 2.00 -5.79
CA GLY A 85 3.06 1.47 -4.90
C GLY A 85 2.76 0.15 -4.15
N LEU A 86 1.50 -0.13 -3.81
CA LEU A 86 1.03 -1.28 -3.03
C LEU A 86 0.76 -2.52 -3.89
N ALA A 87 0.93 -2.45 -5.22
CA ALA A 87 0.73 -3.56 -6.13
C ALA A 87 1.97 -4.47 -6.20
N LEU A 88 2.24 -5.26 -5.16
CA LEU A 88 3.50 -6.02 -5.03
C LEU A 88 3.52 -7.41 -5.68
N ARG A 89 2.39 -8.07 -5.98
CA ARG A 89 2.48 -9.44 -6.56
C ARG A 89 1.23 -9.92 -7.30
N SER A 90 0.08 -9.91 -6.64
CA SER A 90 -1.20 -10.19 -7.29
C SER A 90 -2.39 -9.76 -6.42
N ARG A 91 -3.48 -9.31 -7.05
CA ARG A 91 -4.70 -8.88 -6.35
C ARG A 91 -5.25 -9.97 -5.42
N GLY A 92 -5.19 -11.24 -5.85
CA GLY A 92 -5.69 -12.37 -5.07
C GLY A 92 -4.88 -12.62 -3.80
N VAL A 93 -3.55 -12.57 -3.88
CA VAL A 93 -2.68 -12.75 -2.71
C VAL A 93 -2.89 -11.61 -1.70
N ASP A 94 -3.01 -10.36 -2.18
CA ASP A 94 -3.27 -9.24 -1.28
C ASP A 94 -4.61 -9.41 -0.55
N VAL A 95 -5.69 -9.72 -1.27
CA VAL A 95 -7.01 -9.97 -0.67
C VAL A 95 -6.95 -11.13 0.33
N ALA A 96 -6.27 -12.22 -0.02
CA ALA A 96 -6.10 -13.38 0.87
C ALA A 96 -5.34 -13.00 2.15
N MET A 97 -4.29 -12.19 2.05
CA MET A 97 -3.50 -11.75 3.20
C MET A 97 -4.28 -10.81 4.12
N TRP A 98 -5.03 -9.86 3.56
CA TRP A 98 -5.94 -8.99 4.33
C TRP A 98 -7.05 -9.79 5.02
N THR A 99 -7.62 -10.78 4.32
CA THR A 99 -8.67 -11.65 4.87
C THR A 99 -8.10 -12.53 5.98
N LEU A 100 -6.93 -13.12 5.78
CA LEU A 100 -6.25 -13.93 6.78
C LEU A 100 -5.94 -13.12 8.03
N MET A 101 -5.46 -11.88 7.87
CA MET A 101 -5.23 -10.96 8.98
C MET A 101 -6.52 -10.67 9.76
N ALA A 102 -7.62 -10.36 9.05
CA ALA A 102 -8.92 -10.12 9.69
C ALA A 102 -9.41 -11.34 10.48
N VAL A 103 -9.26 -12.55 9.92
CA VAL A 103 -9.64 -13.80 10.58
C VAL A 103 -8.77 -14.06 11.82
N LEU A 104 -7.46 -13.89 11.72
CA LEU A 104 -6.53 -14.08 12.84
C LEU A 104 -6.86 -13.11 13.99
N LEU A 105 -7.06 -11.83 13.69
CA LEU A 105 -7.44 -10.83 14.69
C LEU A 105 -8.79 -11.17 15.31
N TRP A 106 -9.76 -11.59 14.51
CA TRP A 106 -11.06 -12.00 15.02
C TRP A 106 -10.95 -13.21 15.97
N VAL A 107 -10.23 -14.26 15.59
CA VAL A 107 -9.98 -15.44 16.45
C VAL A 107 -9.27 -15.02 17.74
N MET A 108 -8.24 -14.17 17.65
CA MET A 108 -7.52 -13.66 18.80
C MET A 108 -8.42 -12.86 19.75
N SER A 109 -9.34 -12.05 19.20
CA SER A 109 -10.34 -11.33 20.01
C SER A 109 -11.30 -12.25 20.77
N ARG A 110 -11.55 -13.47 20.25
CA ARG A 110 -12.41 -14.48 20.88
C ARG A 110 -11.66 -15.31 21.92
N ALA A 111 -10.35 -15.50 21.73
CA ALA A 111 -9.48 -16.19 22.69
C ALA A 111 -9.19 -15.35 23.95
N ILE A 112 -9.40 -14.03 23.88
CA ILE A 112 -9.37 -13.16 25.06
C ILE A 112 -10.69 -13.34 25.79
N GLU A 113 -10.71 -14.35 26.64
CA GLU A 113 -11.72 -14.51 27.70
C GLU A 113 -11.31 -13.58 28.85
N LEU A 114 -12.19 -12.61 29.13
CA LEU A 114 -12.18 -11.82 30.37
C LEU A 114 -12.78 -12.67 31.49
#